data_AF-A0A381NVK4-F1
#
_entry.id   AF-A0A381NVK4-F1
#
_cell.length_a   1.000
_cell.length_b   1.000
_cell.length_c   1.000
_cell.angle_alpha   90.00
_cell.angle_beta   90.00
_cell.angle_gamma   90.00
#
_symmetry.space_group_name_H-M   'P 1'
#
loop_
_entity.id
_entity.type
_entity.pdbx_description
1 polymer ?
#
loop_
_entity_poly.entity_id
_entity_poly.type
_entity_poly.pdbx_seq_one_letter_code
_entity_poly.pdbx_strand_id
1 'polypeptide(L)'
;MIAEKITDLAQGHKHISIIRNGSWGAFWLEPFIEIEKNGNRKGTSYLNKKISHLSSIEELFDDFYNSNPFNIMDIDFIKRQTRLVFSRIGLYDPLDLNQYRNSHGYKGLEKSFEIGQQQTINEIKKSGLNGRGGAAFPTAIKMQTVL
;
A
#
# COMPACT_ATOMS: atom_id res chain seq x y z
N MET A 1 3.00 8.55 -19.71
CA MET A 1 2.23 8.38 -18.46
C MET A 1 2.77 9.32 -17.37
N ILE A 2 1.98 9.66 -16.32
CA ILE A 2 2.43 10.55 -15.22
C ILE A 2 3.75 10.06 -14.59
N ALA A 3 3.84 8.77 -14.27
CA ALA A 3 5.02 8.19 -13.64
C ALA A 3 6.29 8.30 -14.51
N GLU A 4 6.17 8.09 -15.83
CA GLU A 4 7.31 8.24 -16.76
C GLU A 4 7.80 9.67 -16.77
N LYS A 5 6.88 10.65 -16.93
CA LYS A 5 7.24 12.06 -16.92
C LYS A 5 7.92 12.48 -15.62
N ILE A 6 7.43 12.03 -14.46
CA ILE A 6 8.08 12.33 -13.17
C ILE A 6 9.45 11.67 -13.06
N THR A 7 9.59 10.43 -13.57
CA THR A 7 10.88 9.73 -13.61
C THR A 7 11.87 10.53 -14.45
N ASP A 8 11.47 11.02 -15.62
CA ASP A 8 12.29 11.85 -16.49
C ASP A 8 12.68 13.17 -15.81
N LEU A 9 11.73 13.87 -15.17
CA LEU A 9 12.00 15.10 -14.44
C LEU A 9 12.96 14.90 -13.26
N ALA A 10 12.91 13.73 -12.60
CA ALA A 10 13.77 13.40 -11.48
C ALA A 10 15.17 12.91 -11.90
N GLN A 11 15.43 12.68 -13.20
CA GLN A 11 16.74 12.22 -13.67
C GLN A 11 17.84 13.22 -13.27
N GLY A 12 18.93 12.72 -12.71
CA GLY A 12 20.05 13.53 -12.24
C GLY A 12 19.94 14.03 -10.79
N HIS A 13 18.78 13.90 -10.14
CA HIS A 13 18.59 14.29 -8.74
C HIS A 13 18.94 13.14 -7.79
N LYS A 14 20.12 13.20 -7.14
CA LYS A 14 20.63 12.13 -6.24
C LYS A 14 19.81 11.90 -4.96
N HIS A 15 18.96 12.86 -4.59
CA HIS A 15 18.20 12.84 -3.34
C HIS A 15 16.71 12.55 -3.55
N ILE A 16 16.31 12.16 -4.77
CA ILE A 16 14.93 11.83 -5.10
C ILE A 16 14.85 10.34 -5.42
N SER A 17 13.92 9.65 -4.77
CA SER A 17 13.58 8.26 -5.06
C SER A 17 12.14 8.20 -5.54
N ILE A 18 11.92 7.52 -6.66
CA ILE A 18 10.58 7.31 -7.22
C ILE A 18 10.12 5.91 -6.81
N ILE A 19 9.07 5.87 -6.00
CA ILE A 19 8.46 4.62 -5.51
C ILE A 19 7.15 4.41 -6.26
N ARG A 20 6.96 3.22 -6.84
CA ARG A 20 5.71 2.80 -7.46
C ARG A 20 4.90 1.98 -6.48
N ASN A 21 4.35 2.64 -5.46
CA ASN A 21 3.47 2.02 -4.48
C ASN A 21 2.13 1.56 -5.09
N GLY A 22 1.43 0.69 -4.35
CA GLY A 22 0.04 0.36 -4.67
C GLY A 22 -0.92 1.51 -4.37
N SER A 23 -2.18 1.36 -4.77
CA SER A 23 -3.23 2.34 -4.46
C SER A 23 -3.71 2.25 -3.02
N TRP A 24 -4.16 3.38 -2.47
CA TRP A 24 -4.88 3.44 -1.19
C TRP A 24 -6.30 2.85 -1.26
N GLY A 25 -6.83 2.63 -2.47
CA GLY A 25 -8.20 2.16 -2.73
C GLY A 25 -9.23 3.29 -2.82
N ALA A 26 -8.80 4.55 -2.67
CA ALA A 26 -9.64 5.73 -2.89
C ALA A 26 -9.59 6.13 -4.39
N PHE A 27 -10.13 5.29 -5.27
CA PHE A 27 -9.92 5.40 -6.72
C PHE A 27 -10.41 6.71 -7.34
N TRP A 28 -11.34 7.44 -6.71
CA TRP A 28 -11.77 8.76 -7.19
C TRP A 28 -10.70 9.85 -6.98
N LEU A 29 -9.62 9.55 -6.26
CA LEU A 29 -8.45 10.43 -6.13
C LEU A 29 -7.30 10.01 -7.06
N GLU A 30 -7.39 8.87 -7.74
CA GLU A 30 -6.31 8.37 -8.57
C GLU A 30 -6.26 9.10 -9.93
N PRO A 31 -5.06 9.40 -10.47
CA PRO A 31 -3.74 9.12 -9.92
C PRO A 31 -3.42 9.99 -8.69
N PHE A 32 -3.06 9.38 -7.57
CA PHE A 32 -2.73 10.07 -6.34
C PHE A 32 -1.21 10.10 -6.17
N ILE A 33 -0.63 11.30 -6.21
CA ILE A 33 0.83 11.47 -6.05
C ILE A 33 1.09 11.78 -4.59
N GLU A 34 2.12 11.14 -4.02
CA GLU A 34 2.59 11.39 -2.67
C GLU A 34 4.06 11.83 -2.69
N ILE A 35 4.39 12.81 -1.85
CA ILE A 35 5.75 13.26 -1.58
C ILE A 35 6.01 13.07 -0.09
N GLU A 36 7.10 12.37 0.22
CA GLU A 36 7.59 12.16 1.58
C GLU A 36 8.87 12.95 1.81
N LYS A 37 8.87 13.81 2.85
CA LYS A 37 10.04 14.58 3.26
C LYS A 37 10.15 14.55 4.78
N ASN A 38 11.31 14.14 5.30
CA ASN A 38 11.57 14.02 6.75
C ASN A 38 10.51 13.18 7.49
N GLY A 39 10.05 12.09 6.87
CA GLY A 39 9.00 11.21 7.40
C GLY A 39 7.58 11.77 7.33
N ASN A 40 7.38 12.98 6.79
CA ASN A 40 6.05 13.55 6.54
C ASN A 40 5.64 13.26 5.11
N ARG A 41 4.70 12.33 4.93
CA ARG A 41 4.11 11.99 3.64
C ARG A 41 2.78 12.72 3.46
N LYS A 42 2.66 13.46 2.37
CA LYS A 42 1.41 14.07 1.92
C LYS A 42 1.19 13.73 0.47
N GLY A 43 -0.06 13.78 0.03
CA GLY A 43 -0.41 13.58 -1.36
C GLY A 43 -1.53 14.49 -1.83
N THR A 44 -1.71 14.53 -3.14
CA THR A 44 -2.81 15.23 -3.79
C THR A 44 -3.21 14.50 -5.06
N SER A 45 -4.46 14.69 -5.47
CA SER A 45 -4.97 14.04 -6.68
C SER A 45 -4.48 14.75 -7.94
N TYR A 46 -4.03 13.94 -8.89
CA TYR A 46 -3.72 14.32 -10.26
C TYR A 46 -4.77 13.79 -11.24
N LEU A 47 -5.95 13.43 -10.74
CA LEU A 47 -7.10 13.10 -11.59
C LEU A 47 -7.35 14.25 -12.57
N ASN A 48 -7.38 13.92 -13.86
CA ASN A 48 -7.56 14.86 -14.98
C ASN A 48 -6.49 15.97 -15.11
N LYS A 49 -5.41 15.93 -14.32
CA LYS A 49 -4.29 16.89 -14.47
C LYS A 49 -3.31 16.39 -15.52
N LYS A 50 -2.87 17.28 -16.41
CA LYS A 50 -1.80 17.02 -17.37
C LYS A 50 -0.51 17.65 -16.87
N ILE A 51 0.51 16.84 -16.60
CA ILE A 51 1.85 17.31 -16.18
C ILE A 51 2.86 17.37 -17.33
N SER A 52 2.41 17.18 -18.58
CA SER A 52 3.30 17.17 -19.75
C SER A 52 4.02 18.48 -19.99
N HIS A 53 3.42 19.60 -19.54
CA HIS A 53 3.97 20.94 -19.68
C HIS A 53 5.10 21.25 -18.70
N LEU A 54 5.23 20.48 -17.61
CA LEU A 54 6.27 20.70 -16.62
C LEU A 54 7.64 20.38 -17.20
N SER A 55 8.61 21.25 -16.97
CA SER A 55 9.96 21.19 -17.53
C SER A 55 11.02 20.74 -16.52
N SER A 56 10.77 20.95 -15.22
CA SER A 56 11.67 20.55 -14.14
C SER A 56 10.94 19.87 -12.96
N ILE A 57 11.71 19.27 -12.05
CA ILE A 57 11.16 18.67 -10.84
C ILE A 57 10.71 19.73 -9.84
N GLU A 58 11.33 20.90 -9.84
CA GLU A 58 10.95 22.05 -9.01
C GLU A 58 9.55 22.54 -9.39
N GLU A 59 9.25 22.65 -10.69
CA GLU A 59 7.91 23.00 -11.16
C GLU A 59 6.85 21.97 -10.71
N LEU A 60 7.20 20.68 -10.68
CA LEU A 60 6.32 19.63 -10.14
C LEU A 60 6.08 19.82 -8.64
N PHE A 61 7.12 20.15 -7.87
CA PHE A 61 6.96 20.42 -6.44
C PHE A 61 6.09 21.64 -6.20
N ASP A 62 6.26 22.72 -6.95
CA ASP A 62 5.43 23.91 -6.85
C ASP A 62 3.96 23.59 -7.18
N ASP A 63 3.68 22.90 -8.30
CA ASP A 63 2.33 22.44 -8.67
C ASP A 63 1.70 21.56 -7.57
N PHE A 64 2.50 20.64 -7.01
CA PHE A 64 2.08 19.74 -5.93
C PHE A 64 1.70 20.51 -4.66
N TYR A 65 2.55 21.42 -4.19
CA TYR A 65 2.31 22.16 -2.95
C TYR A 65 1.21 23.21 -3.11
N ASN A 66 1.05 23.80 -4.29
CA ASN A 66 -0.08 24.68 -4.63
C ASN A 66 -1.42 23.92 -4.69
N SER A 67 -1.38 22.60 -4.87
CA SER A 67 -2.55 21.71 -4.88
C SER A 67 -3.04 21.29 -3.49
N ASN A 68 -2.61 21.98 -2.42
CA ASN A 68 -3.02 21.73 -1.02
C ASN A 68 -2.91 20.24 -0.61
N PRO A 69 -1.68 19.68 -0.60
CA PRO A 69 -1.49 18.26 -0.32
C PRO A 69 -1.83 17.92 1.14
N PHE A 70 -2.43 16.75 1.34
CA PHE A 70 -2.94 16.28 2.61
C PHE A 70 -2.44 14.87 2.90
N ASN A 71 -2.54 14.45 4.17
CA ASN A 71 -2.27 13.05 4.53
C ASN A 71 -3.50 12.21 4.19
N ILE A 72 -3.34 11.27 3.26
CA ILE A 72 -4.42 10.39 2.79
C ILE A 72 -5.05 9.56 3.91
N MET A 73 -4.31 9.27 4.99
CA MET A 73 -4.84 8.52 6.14
C MET A 73 -5.83 9.36 6.97
N ASP A 74 -5.85 10.67 6.82
CA ASP A 74 -6.75 11.56 7.57
C ASP A 74 -8.13 11.71 6.92
N ILE A 75 -8.31 11.26 5.67
CA ILE A 75 -9.62 11.32 5.02
C ILE A 75 -10.58 10.31 5.67
N ASP A 76 -11.85 10.70 5.81
CA ASP A 76 -12.89 9.88 6.45
C ASP A 76 -12.99 8.47 5.87
N PHE A 77 -12.86 8.33 4.54
CA PHE A 77 -12.91 7.03 3.87
C PHE A 77 -11.85 6.06 4.37
N ILE A 78 -10.61 6.50 4.59
CA ILE A 78 -9.50 5.64 5.04
C ILE A 78 -9.54 5.52 6.56
N LYS A 79 -9.69 6.65 7.26
CA LYS A 79 -9.65 6.74 8.73
C LYS A 79 -10.66 5.84 9.43
N ARG A 80 -11.82 5.60 8.81
CA ARG A 80 -12.89 4.76 9.36
C ARG A 80 -12.73 3.26 9.05
N GLN A 81 -11.68 2.84 8.36
CA GLN A 81 -11.45 1.45 8.00
C GLN A 81 -10.60 0.69 9.04
N THR A 82 -10.99 -0.54 9.33
CA THR A 82 -10.11 -1.51 9.99
C THR A 82 -9.31 -2.29 8.94
N ARG A 83 -8.14 -1.77 8.54
CA ARG A 83 -7.30 -2.36 7.48
C ARG A 83 -6.40 -3.50 7.99
N LEU A 84 -6.96 -4.61 8.47
CA LEU A 84 -6.16 -5.76 8.92
C LEU A 84 -5.38 -6.40 7.75
N VAL A 85 -6.10 -6.85 6.72
CA VAL A 85 -5.51 -7.48 5.51
C VAL A 85 -4.81 -6.43 4.63
N PHE A 86 -5.35 -5.21 4.57
CA PHE A 86 -4.87 -4.10 3.74
C PHE A 86 -3.89 -3.16 4.47
N SER A 87 -3.33 -3.58 5.60
CA SER A 87 -2.49 -2.76 6.48
C SER A 87 -1.26 -2.15 5.78
N ARG A 88 -0.76 -2.80 4.72
CA ARG A 88 0.41 -2.36 3.94
C ARG A 88 0.05 -1.72 2.60
N ILE A 89 -1.18 -1.91 2.14
CA ILE A 89 -1.61 -1.51 0.79
C ILE A 89 -1.72 0.00 0.70
N GLY A 90 -0.99 0.60 -0.24
CA GLY A 90 -0.90 2.05 -0.43
C GLY A 90 0.42 2.66 0.02
N LEU A 91 1.19 2.00 0.89
CA LEU A 91 2.33 2.63 1.56
C LEU A 91 3.66 2.49 0.81
N TYR A 92 3.97 1.30 0.32
CA TYR A 92 5.31 0.96 -0.14
C TYR A 92 5.30 0.29 -1.50
N ASP A 93 6.48 0.15 -2.09
CA ASP A 93 6.69 -0.68 -3.29
C ASP A 93 6.22 -2.11 -3.01
N PRO A 94 5.25 -2.66 -3.79
CA PRO A 94 4.77 -4.01 -3.60
C PRO A 94 5.82 -5.10 -3.88
N LEU A 95 6.93 -4.78 -4.54
CA LEU A 95 8.00 -5.71 -4.90
C LEU A 95 9.21 -5.64 -3.94
N ASP A 96 9.22 -4.71 -2.99
CA ASP A 96 10.30 -4.60 -2.01
C ASP A 96 10.12 -5.59 -0.85
N LEU A 97 10.90 -6.67 -0.90
CA LEU A 97 10.92 -7.71 0.13
C LEU A 97 11.46 -7.24 1.48
N ASN A 98 12.39 -6.28 1.49
CA ASN A 98 12.93 -5.75 2.75
C ASN A 98 11.86 -4.93 3.46
N GLN A 99 11.15 -4.09 2.71
CA GLN A 99 10.03 -3.34 3.25
C GLN A 99 8.88 -4.25 3.69
N TYR A 100 8.61 -5.33 2.95
CA TYR A 100 7.64 -6.35 3.37
C TYR A 100 8.02 -6.98 4.71
N ARG A 101 9.29 -7.41 4.90
CA ARG A 101 9.79 -7.96 6.18
C ARG A 101 9.69 -6.95 7.33
N ASN A 102 10.14 -5.72 7.10
CA ASN A 102 10.09 -4.63 8.09
C ASN A 102 8.65 -4.29 8.51
N SER A 103 7.67 -4.56 7.64
CA SER A 103 6.24 -4.36 7.90
C SER A 103 5.51 -5.65 8.32
N HIS A 104 6.18 -6.52 9.08
CA HIS A 104 5.66 -7.78 9.63
C HIS A 104 5.35 -8.87 8.59
N GLY A 105 5.84 -8.73 7.36
CA GLY A 105 5.83 -9.78 6.36
C GLY A 105 6.58 -11.02 6.84
N TYR A 106 6.16 -12.19 6.36
CA TYR A 106 6.67 -13.52 6.75
C TYR A 106 6.52 -13.95 8.21
N LYS A 107 6.25 -13.06 9.18
CA LYS A 107 6.07 -13.45 10.59
C LYS A 107 5.07 -14.59 10.80
N GLY A 108 3.94 -14.57 10.08
CA GLY A 108 2.95 -15.64 10.13
C GLY A 108 3.44 -16.96 9.53
N LEU A 109 4.27 -16.89 8.49
CA LEU A 109 4.88 -18.05 7.84
C LEU A 109 5.95 -18.68 8.74
N GLU A 110 6.84 -17.86 9.31
CA GLU A 110 7.87 -18.30 10.25
C GLU A 110 7.24 -19.02 11.46
N LYS A 111 6.24 -18.39 12.10
CA LYS A 111 5.48 -19.01 13.19
C LYS A 111 4.85 -20.35 12.77
N SER A 112 4.35 -20.46 11.53
CA SER A 112 3.71 -21.70 11.06
C SER A 112 4.70 -22.88 10.96
N PHE A 113 5.97 -22.61 10.62
CA PHE A 113 7.02 -23.63 10.64
C PHE A 113 7.39 -24.04 12.06
N GLU A 114 7.42 -23.11 13.00
CA GLU A 114 7.75 -23.38 14.42
C GLU A 114 6.69 -24.25 15.10
N ILE A 115 5.40 -23.94 14.90
CA ILE A 115 4.29 -24.66 15.57
C ILE A 115 3.78 -25.87 14.79
N GLY A 116 4.18 -26.01 13.52
CA GLY A 116 3.77 -27.08 12.64
C GLY A 116 2.32 -26.98 12.13
N GLN A 117 1.96 -27.93 11.26
CA GLN A 117 0.72 -27.91 10.49
C GLN A 117 -0.55 -27.93 11.36
N GLN A 118 -0.66 -28.89 12.29
CA GLN A 118 -1.88 -29.05 13.09
C GLN A 118 -2.14 -27.85 14.01
N GLN A 119 -1.09 -27.28 14.62
CA GLN A 119 -1.27 -26.10 15.46
C GLN A 119 -1.54 -24.84 14.65
N THR A 120 -0.99 -24.73 13.44
CA THR A 120 -1.38 -23.67 12.50
C THR A 120 -2.87 -23.74 12.19
N ILE A 121 -3.42 -24.92 11.90
CA ILE A 121 -4.87 -25.10 11.66
C ILE A 121 -5.69 -24.75 12.92
N ASN A 122 -5.21 -25.12 14.11
CA ASN A 122 -5.86 -24.77 15.38
C ASN A 122 -5.91 -23.25 15.60
N GLU A 123 -4.84 -22.51 15.30
CA GLU A 123 -4.82 -21.05 15.37
C GLU A 123 -5.79 -20.42 14.35
N ILE A 124 -5.87 -20.95 13.12
CA ILE A 124 -6.86 -20.51 12.12
C ILE A 124 -8.28 -20.79 12.63
N LYS A 125 -8.53 -21.95 13.24
CA LYS A 125 -9.84 -22.30 13.83
C LYS A 125 -10.21 -21.31 14.93
N LYS A 126 -9.28 -21.01 15.83
CA LYS A 126 -9.43 -20.05 16.93
C LYS A 126 -9.73 -18.63 16.42
N SER A 127 -9.19 -18.25 15.26
CA SER A 127 -9.48 -16.94 14.64
C SER A 127 -10.91 -16.79 14.11
N GLY A 128 -11.63 -17.90 13.89
CA GLY A 128 -12.96 -17.87 13.27
C GLY A 128 -12.96 -17.48 11.79
N LEU A 129 -11.84 -17.66 11.08
CA LEU A 129 -11.73 -17.30 9.67
C LEU A 129 -12.67 -18.13 8.80
N ASN A 130 -13.60 -17.44 8.14
CA ASN A 130 -14.49 -18.00 7.12
C ASN A 130 -14.02 -17.64 5.71
N GLY A 131 -14.32 -18.50 4.74
CA GLY A 131 -14.01 -18.27 3.33
C GLY A 131 -14.64 -16.98 2.83
N ARG A 132 -13.83 -16.09 2.23
CA ARG A 132 -14.27 -14.77 1.74
C ARG A 132 -14.74 -14.77 0.28
N GLY A 133 -14.84 -15.94 -0.35
CA GLY A 133 -15.35 -16.10 -1.72
C GLY A 133 -16.87 -16.16 -1.85
N GLY A 134 -17.64 -16.00 -0.77
CA GLY A 134 -19.10 -15.94 -0.78
C GLY A 134 -19.76 -16.90 0.21
N ALA A 135 -19.44 -18.19 0.15
CA ALA A 135 -20.12 -19.23 0.95
C ALA A 135 -19.82 -19.20 2.46
N ALA A 136 -18.86 -18.40 2.91
CA ALA A 136 -18.48 -18.26 4.32
C ALA A 136 -18.18 -19.59 5.06
N PHE A 137 -17.78 -20.65 4.34
CA PHE A 137 -17.43 -21.93 4.95
C PHE A 137 -16.22 -21.80 5.87
N PRO A 138 -16.21 -22.43 7.07
CA PRO A 138 -15.09 -22.32 8.01
C PRO A 138 -13.77 -22.81 7.40
N THR A 139 -12.80 -21.90 7.29
CA THR A 139 -11.54 -22.15 6.57
C THR A 139 -10.75 -23.29 7.22
N ALA A 140 -10.69 -23.31 8.55
CA ALA A 140 -9.98 -24.35 9.29
C ALA A 140 -10.58 -25.74 9.11
N ILE A 141 -11.92 -25.86 9.01
CA ILE A 141 -12.58 -27.17 8.78
C ILE A 141 -12.19 -27.70 7.40
N LYS A 142 -12.24 -26.85 6.36
CA LYS A 142 -11.80 -27.24 5.01
C LYS A 142 -10.36 -27.73 5.01
N MET A 143 -9.45 -27.03 5.69
CA MET A 143 -8.05 -27.44 5.78
C MET A 143 -7.86 -28.73 6.56
N GLN A 144 -8.61 -28.93 7.65
CA GLN A 144 -8.55 -30.15 8.47
C GLN A 144 -8.99 -31.41 7.70
N THR A 145 -9.92 -31.29 6.75
CA THR A 145 -10.40 -32.45 5.96
C THR A 145 -9.42 -32.90 4.87
N VAL A 146 -8.49 -32.04 4.45
CA VAL A 146 -7.51 -32.35 3.39
C VAL A 146 -6.24 -33.01 3.93
N LEU A 147 -5.98 -32.86 5.23
CA LEU A 147 -4.90 -33.49 5.99
C LEU A 147 -4.99 -35.02 5.92
#